data_AF-A0A2U1QYY9-F1
#
_entry.id   AF-A0A2U1QYY9-F1
#
_cell.length_a   1.000
_cell.length_b   1.000
_cell.length_c   1.000
_cell.angle_alpha   90.00
_cell.angle_beta   90.00
_cell.angle_gamma   90.00
#
_symmetry.space_group_name_H-M   'P 1'
#
loop_
_entity.id
_entity.type
_entity.pdbx_description
1 polymer ?
#
loop_
_entity_poly.entity_id
_entity_poly.type
_entity_poly.pdbx_seq_one_letter_code
_entity_poly.pdbx_strand_id
1 'polypeptide(L)'
;MDEKLRIKISIADRVYPLTVEPSQEEGLRSASKKIDAMIKQFEESYAVRDKQDVLAMCALQFASQAEQKHIDYNVDGQETIERIKRLNLLLDQYLEN
;
A
#
# COMPACT_ATOMS: atom_id res chain seq x y z
N MET A 1 8.15 -25.30 9.54
CA MET A 1 9.00 -24.92 8.40
C MET A 1 8.05 -24.44 7.33
N ASP A 2 7.94 -23.14 7.12
CA ASP A 2 7.08 -22.60 6.07
C ASP A 2 7.71 -22.94 4.72
N GLU A 3 7.09 -23.86 3.99
CA GLU A 3 7.50 -24.20 2.64
C GLU A 3 7.22 -23.03 1.72
N LYS A 4 8.29 -22.45 1.17
CA LYS A 4 8.18 -21.38 0.19
C LYS A 4 7.50 -21.90 -1.06
N LEU A 5 6.43 -21.22 -1.49
CA LEU A 5 5.66 -21.56 -2.68
C LEU A 5 6.25 -20.86 -3.91
N ARG A 6 6.40 -21.62 -5.00
CA ARG A 6 6.70 -21.05 -6.32
C ARG A 6 5.41 -20.68 -7.02
N ILE A 7 5.20 -19.38 -7.25
CA ILE A 7 4.04 -18.83 -7.94
C ILE A 7 4.44 -18.14 -9.25
N LYS A 8 3.49 -18.02 -10.16
CA LYS A 8 3.63 -17.23 -11.39
C LYS A 8 2.67 -16.05 -11.33
N ILE A 9 3.21 -14.84 -11.38
CA ILE A 9 2.43 -13.59 -11.38
C ILE A 9 2.46 -13.00 -12.78
N SER A 10 1.32 -12.48 -13.24
CA SER A 10 1.19 -11.84 -14.54
C SER A 10 0.96 -10.35 -14.36
N ILE A 11 1.82 -9.51 -14.94
CA ILE A 11 1.71 -8.05 -14.93
C ILE A 11 1.93 -7.54 -16.36
N ALA A 12 1.01 -6.76 -16.92
CA ALA A 12 1.15 -6.11 -18.22
C ALA A 12 1.56 -7.08 -19.36
N ASP A 13 0.86 -8.22 -19.45
CA ASP A 13 1.13 -9.32 -20.40
C ASP A 13 2.47 -10.06 -20.20
N ARG A 14 3.16 -9.85 -19.07
CA ARG A 14 4.42 -10.54 -18.73
C ARG A 14 4.24 -11.42 -17.51
N VAL A 15 4.72 -12.67 -17.61
CA VAL A 15 4.68 -13.64 -16.52
C VAL A 15 6.03 -13.69 -15.80
N TYR A 16 6.02 -13.39 -14.50
CA TYR A 16 7.17 -13.44 -13.63
C TYR A 16 7.02 -14.63 -12.66
N PRO A 17 7.97 -15.59 -12.66
CA PRO A 17 8.03 -16.63 -11.64
C PRO A 17 8.65 -16.06 -10.36
N LEU A 18 7.95 -16.16 -9.22
CA LEU A 18 8.44 -15.75 -7.91
C LEU A 18 8.34 -16.90 -6.91
N THR A 19 9.19 -16.86 -5.89
CA THR A 19 9.12 -17.77 -4.74
C THR A 19 8.74 -16.95 -3.53
N VAL A 20 7.56 -17.21 -2.95
CA VAL A 20 6.96 -16.42 -1.87
C VAL A 20 6.51 -17.30 -0.72
N GLU A 21 6.30 -16.70 0.44
CA GLU A 21 5.67 -17.39 1.56
C GLU A 21 4.15 -17.45 1.34
N PRO A 22 3.46 -18.50 1.85
CA PRO A 22 2.01 -18.64 1.71
C PRO A 22 1.23 -17.44 2.23
N SER A 23 1.71 -16.82 3.31
CA SER A 23 1.15 -15.61 3.92
C SER A 23 1.13 -14.39 2.98
N GLN A 24 2.01 -14.37 1.98
CA GLN A 24 2.18 -13.23 1.06
C GLN A 24 1.54 -13.45 -0.31
N GLU A 25 1.16 -14.68 -0.66
CA GLU A 25 0.62 -15.00 -1.99
C GLU A 25 -0.60 -14.14 -2.32
N GLU A 26 -1.56 -14.07 -1.40
CA GLU A 26 -2.81 -13.32 -1.61
C GLU A 26 -2.52 -11.82 -1.83
N GLY A 27 -1.63 -11.25 -1.02
CA GLY A 27 -1.20 -9.86 -1.14
C GLY A 27 -0.56 -9.58 -2.50
N LEU A 28 0.35 -10.44 -2.96
CA LEU A 28 1.00 -10.29 -4.26
C LEU A 28 0.01 -10.44 -5.43
N ARG A 29 -0.94 -11.39 -5.38
CA ARG A 29 -1.96 -11.54 -6.43
C ARG A 29 -2.90 -10.34 -6.49
N SER A 30 -3.30 -9.80 -5.33
CA SER A 30 -4.14 -8.62 -5.24
C SER A 30 -3.42 -7.37 -5.78
N ALA A 31 -2.15 -7.20 -5.44
CA ALA A 31 -1.32 -6.11 -5.95
C ALA A 31 -1.16 -6.19 -7.48
N SER A 32 -0.89 -7.38 -8.01
CA SER A 32 -0.79 -7.62 -9.46
C SER A 32 -2.04 -7.16 -10.22
N LYS A 33 -3.24 -7.54 -9.73
CA LYS A 33 -4.51 -7.13 -10.35
C LYS A 33 -4.72 -5.62 -10.31
N LYS A 34 -4.33 -4.96 -9.21
CA LYS A 34 -4.43 -3.50 -9.08
C LYS A 34 -3.50 -2.79 -10.05
N ILE A 35 -2.28 -3.29 -10.24
CA ILE A 35 -1.33 -2.75 -11.22
C ILE A 35 -1.92 -2.87 -12.63
N ASP A 36 -2.43 -4.04 -13.01
CA ASP A 36 -3.02 -4.24 -14.35
C ASP A 36 -4.23 -3.31 -14.60
N ALA A 37 -5.09 -3.11 -13.60
CA ALA A 37 -6.22 -2.19 -13.71
C ALA A 37 -5.76 -0.74 -13.92
N MET A 38 -4.72 -0.32 -13.19
CA MET A 38 -4.15 1.01 -13.29
C MET A 38 -3.45 1.25 -14.63
N ILE A 39 -2.73 0.24 -15.14
CA ILE A 39 -2.11 0.29 -16.47
C ILE A 39 -3.19 0.50 -17.55
N LYS A 40 -4.29 -0.26 -17.50
CA LYS A 40 -5.41 -0.07 -18.45
C LYS A 40 -5.99 1.35 -18.39
N GLN A 41 -6.17 1.88 -17.19
CA GLN A 41 -6.68 3.24 -17.01
C GLN A 41 -5.76 4.29 -17.63
N PHE A 42 -4.43 4.13 -17.50
CA PHE A 42 -3.46 5.04 -18.10
C PHE A 42 -3.33 4.86 -19.62
N GLU A 43 -3.41 3.64 -20.13
CA GLU A 43 -3.47 3.35 -21.57
C GLU A 43 -4.69 4.02 -22.22
N GLU A 44 -5.86 3.95 -21.58
CA GLU A 44 -7.10 4.61 -22.02
C GLU A 44 -7.02 6.14 -21.93
N SER A 45 -6.43 6.67 -20.85
CA SER A 45 -6.46 8.12 -20.57
C SER A 45 -5.39 8.92 -21.32
N TYR A 46 -4.24 8.32 -21.64
CA TYR A 46 -3.08 9.06 -22.13
C TYR A 46 -2.54 8.60 -23.50
N ALA A 47 -3.18 7.60 -24.14
CA ALA A 47 -2.72 7.03 -25.42
C ALA A 47 -1.21 6.70 -25.44
N VAL A 48 -0.66 6.36 -24.26
CA VAL A 48 0.77 6.09 -24.08
C VAL A 48 1.08 4.77 -24.74
N ARG A 49 1.96 4.81 -25.74
CA ARG A 49 2.34 3.62 -26.52
C ARG A 49 3.42 2.77 -25.84
N ASP A 50 4.19 3.35 -24.92
CA ASP A 50 5.27 2.61 -24.25
C ASP A 50 4.82 2.05 -22.90
N LYS A 51 4.78 0.71 -22.83
CA LYS A 51 4.42 -0.03 -21.62
C LYS A 51 5.38 0.23 -20.46
N GLN A 52 6.63 0.63 -20.74
CA GLN A 52 7.60 0.96 -19.69
C GLN A 52 7.27 2.28 -19.01
N ASP A 53 6.86 3.30 -19.77
CA ASP A 53 6.48 4.60 -19.22
C ASP A 53 5.19 4.51 -18.40
N VAL A 54 4.22 3.70 -18.84
CA VAL A 54 2.99 3.45 -18.07
C VAL A 54 3.32 2.74 -16.75
N LEU A 55 4.25 1.79 -16.74
CA LEU A 55 4.72 1.15 -15.50
C LEU A 55 5.42 2.14 -14.56
N ALA A 56 6.21 3.07 -15.10
CA ALA A 56 6.85 4.11 -14.30
C ALA A 56 5.82 5.08 -13.69
N MET A 57 4.77 5.45 -14.44
CA MET A 57 3.65 6.25 -13.93
C MET A 57 2.90 5.53 -12.81
N CYS A 58 2.60 4.24 -12.98
CA CYS A 58 2.02 3.42 -11.93
C CYS A 58 2.90 3.39 -10.67
N ALA A 59 4.22 3.19 -10.83
CA ALA A 59 5.15 3.16 -9.70
C ALA A 59 5.16 4.49 -8.93
N LEU A 60 5.17 5.62 -9.64
CA LEU A 60 5.09 6.95 -9.03
C LEU A 60 3.77 7.15 -8.27
N GLN A 61 2.66 6.74 -8.86
CA GLN A 61 1.34 6.86 -8.23
C GLN A 61 1.25 6.02 -6.95
N PHE A 62 1.77 4.80 -6.96
CA PHE A 62 1.83 3.95 -5.76
C PHE A 62 2.77 4.50 -4.69
N ALA A 63 3.95 4.99 -5.08
CA ALA A 63 4.89 5.61 -4.15
C ALA A 63 4.26 6.85 -3.49
N SER A 64 3.64 7.73 -4.28
CA SER A 64 2.93 8.91 -3.77
C SER A 64 1.80 8.55 -2.80
N GLN A 65 1.00 7.52 -3.10
CA GLN A 65 -0.04 7.05 -2.17
C GLN A 65 0.54 6.46 -0.88
N ALA A 66 1.67 5.77 -0.93
CA ALA A 66 2.33 5.23 0.25
C ALA A 66 2.89 6.35 1.15
N GLU A 67 3.56 7.33 0.54
CA GLU A 67 4.07 8.52 1.25
C GLU A 67 2.93 9.34 1.86
N GLN A 68 1.84 9.56 1.12
CA GLN A 68 0.67 10.27 1.63
C GLN A 68 0.05 9.56 2.84
N LYS A 69 -0.07 8.23 2.80
CA LYS A 69 -0.54 7.44 3.95
C LYS A 69 0.39 7.55 5.15
N HIS A 70 1.71 7.60 4.94
CA HIS A 70 2.67 7.81 6.02
C HIS A 70 2.48 9.19 6.67
N ILE A 71 2.20 10.23 5.88
CA ILE A 71 1.89 11.56 6.39
C ILE A 71 0.59 11.53 7.20
N ASP A 72 -0.48 10.96 6.64
CA ASP A 72 -1.79 10.90 7.30
C ASP A 72 -1.73 10.10 8.63
N TYR A 73 -1.00 8.99 8.66
CA TYR A 73 -0.83 8.16 9.87
C TYR A 73 -0.04 8.89 10.96
N ASN A 74 0.98 9.67 10.58
CA ASN A 74 1.71 10.50 11.55
C ASN A 74 0.83 11.60 12.15
N VAL A 75 -0.08 12.19 11.35
CA VAL A 75 -1.03 13.21 11.81
C VAL A 75 -2.06 12.60 12.78
N ASP A 76 -2.66 11.45 12.42
CA ASP A 76 -3.64 10.76 13.27
C ASP A 76 -3.03 10.22 14.57
N GLY A 77 -1.78 9.74 14.51
CA GLY A 77 -1.03 9.31 15.68
C GLY A 77 -0.81 10.42 16.70
N GLN A 78 -0.48 11.64 16.24
CA GLN A 78 -0.33 12.80 17.13
C GLN A 78 -1.66 13.22 17.76
N GLU A 79 -2.74 13.25 16.99
CA GLU A 79 -4.08 13.58 17.52
C GLU A 79 -4.52 12.57 18.60
N THR A 80 -4.31 11.29 18.34
CA THR A 80 -4.63 10.20 19.27
C THR A 80 -3.84 10.33 20.57
N ILE A 81 -2.53 10.62 20.49
CA ILE A 81 -1.68 10.85 21.67
C ILE A 81 -2.17 12.05 22.49
N GLU A 82 -2.50 13.17 21.86
CA GLU A 82 -3.02 14.35 22.54
C GLU A 82 -4.39 14.10 23.21
N ARG A 83 -5.21 13.25 22.60
CA ARG A 83 -6.49 12.85 23.18
C ARG A 83 -6.32 11.93 24.40
N ILE A 84 -5.35 11.01 24.36
CA ILE A 84 -4.98 10.16 25.50
C ILE A 84 -4.39 10.99 26.64
N LYS A 85 -3.50 11.95 26.34
CA LYS A 85 -2.96 12.86 27.36
C LYS A 85 -4.06 13.65 28.06
N ARG A 86 -5.03 14.19 27.31
CA ARG A 86 -6.18 14.89 27.89
C ARG A 86 -7.02 13.99 28.81
N LEU A 87 -7.24 12.73 28.42
CA LEU A 87 -7.95 11.76 29.25
C LEU A 87 -7.18 11.45 30.54
N ASN A 88 -5.87 11.25 30.47
CA ASN A 88 -5.04 11.05 31.66
C ASN A 88 -5.10 12.27 32.60
N LEU A 89 -5.04 13.48 32.05
CA LEU A 89 -5.09 14.71 32.85
C LEU A 89 -6.44 14.88 33.58
N LEU A 90 -7.54 14.47 32.93
CA LEU A 90 -8.87 14.44 33.56
C LEU A 90 -8.97 13.38 34.67
N LEU A 91 -8.36 12.21 34.47
CA LEU A 91 -8.28 11.16 35.48
C LEU A 91 -7.45 11.59 36.68
N ASP A 92 -6.29 12.21 36.45
CA ASP A 92 -5.43 12.74 37.52
C ASP A 92 -6.17 13.80 38.35
N GLN A 93 -6.89 14.73 37.70
CA GLN A 93 -7.74 15.72 38.38
C GLN A 93 -8.87 15.10 39.22
N TYR A 94 -9.37 13.93 38.81
CA TYR A 94 -10.43 13.22 39.52
C TYR A 94 -9.89 12.37 40.68
N LEU A 95 -8.63 11.94 40.60
CA LEU A 95 -7.94 11.14 41.63
C LEU A 95 -7.22 12.00 42.68
N GLU A 96 -6.89 13.26 42.37
CA GLU A 96 -6.33 14.24 43.31
C GLU A 96 -7.40 14.96 44.17
N ASN A 97 -8.69 14.71 43.94
CA ASN A 97 -9.81 15.07 44.83
C ASN A 97 -10.31 13.85 45.61
#